data_AF-A0A955B076-F1
#
_entry.id   AF-A0A955B076-F1
#
_cell.length_a   1.000
_cell.length_b   1.000
_cell.length_c   1.000
_cell.angle_alpha   90.00
_cell.angle_beta   90.00
_cell.angle_gamma   90.00
#
_symmetry.space_group_name_H-M   'P 1'
#
loop_
_entity.id
_entity.type
_entity.pdbx_description
1 polymer ?
#
loop_
_entity_poly.entity_id
_entity_poly.type
_entity_poly.pdbx_seq_one_letter_code
_entity_poly.pdbx_strand_id
1 'polypeptide(L)'
;TLSVLWIVMLVNSFNMLDNMDGLSGGVATIASLMLAAVLLMNPDPETRQPQLFVAGLLLVLAGSTCGFLWHNRPPARIFMGDAG
;
A
#
# COMPACT_ATOMS: atom_id res chain seq x y z
N THR A 1 1.57 21.14 -8.28
CA THR A 1 0.60 21.49 -7.22
C THR A 1 -0.42 20.39 -7.01
N LEU A 2 -1.03 19.85 -8.06
CA LEU A 2 -1.97 18.72 -7.96
C LEU A 2 -1.36 17.48 -7.27
N SER A 3 -0.14 17.07 -7.65
CA SER A 3 0.51 15.90 -7.04
C SER A 3 0.76 16.06 -5.53
N VAL A 4 1.09 17.28 -5.08
CA VAL A 4 1.28 17.57 -3.64
C VAL A 4 -0.04 17.40 -2.90
N LEU A 5 -1.11 17.97 -3.44
CA LEU A 5 -2.45 17.83 -2.86
C LEU A 5 -2.88 16.36 -2.81
N TRP A 6 -2.57 15.59 -3.84
CA TRP A 6 -2.87 14.16 -3.91
C TRP A 6 -2.13 13.33 -2.88
N ILE A 7 -0.83 13.57 -2.72
CA ILE A 7 -0.01 12.88 -1.71
C ILE A 7 -0.51 13.23 -0.30
N VAL A 8 -0.72 14.51 0.00
CA VAL A 8 -1.18 14.95 1.33
C VAL A 8 -2.57 14.39 1.66
N MET A 9 -3.51 14.38 0.70
CA MET A 9 -4.82 13.77 0.92
C MET A 9 -4.73 12.27 1.18
N LEU A 10 -3.92 11.54 0.42
CA LEU A 10 -3.76 10.09 0.61
C LEU A 10 -3.17 9.76 1.97
N VAL A 11 -2.10 10.47 2.39
CA VAL A 11 -1.46 10.27 3.70
C VAL A 11 -2.46 10.53 4.83
N ASN A 12 -3.21 11.64 4.79
CA ASN A 12 -4.20 11.94 5.82
C ASN A 12 -5.37 10.94 5.82
N SER A 13 -5.79 10.47 4.65
CA SER A 13 -6.85 9.45 4.55
C SER A 13 -6.42 8.12 5.17
N PHE A 14 -5.16 7.71 4.96
CA PHE A 14 -4.60 6.51 5.58
C PHE A 14 -4.50 6.63 7.11
N ASN A 15 -4.09 7.80 7.61
CA ASN A 15 -4.05 8.06 9.05
C ASN A 15 -5.45 7.93 9.70
N MET A 16 -6.49 8.43 9.02
CA MET A 16 -7.88 8.24 9.49
C MET A 16 -8.31 6.77 9.49
N LEU A 17 -7.90 5.97 8.50
CA LEU A 17 -8.20 4.53 8.43
C LEU A 17 -7.52 3.72 9.54
N ASP A 18 -6.40 4.19 10.11
CA ASP A 18 -5.67 3.49 11.17
C ASP A 18 -6.36 3.52 12.55
N ASN A 19 -7.50 4.22 12.69
CA ASN A 19 -8.31 4.18 13.91
C ASN A 19 -9.06 2.84 14.12
N MET A 20 -8.98 1.91 13.17
CA MET A 20 -9.65 0.60 13.23
C MET A 20 -8.67 -0.55 13.02
N ASP A 21 -8.74 -1.56 13.89
CA ASP A 21 -7.95 -2.80 13.82
C ASP A 21 -8.11 -3.52 12.47
N GLY A 22 -6.98 -3.74 11.79
CA GLY A 22 -6.90 -4.51 10.55
C GLY A 22 -7.36 -3.79 9.28
N LEU A 23 -7.91 -2.57 9.39
CA LEU A 23 -8.43 -1.83 8.24
C LEU A 23 -7.28 -1.25 7.39
N SER A 24 -6.42 -0.43 7.98
CA SER A 24 -5.31 0.23 7.28
C SER A 24 -4.37 -0.78 6.62
N GLY A 25 -3.91 -1.79 7.37
CA GLY A 25 -3.05 -2.85 6.86
C GLY A 25 -3.71 -3.68 5.76
N GLY A 26 -5.02 -3.93 5.85
CA GLY A 26 -5.78 -4.66 4.83
C GLY A 26 -5.88 -3.88 3.51
N VAL A 27 -6.25 -2.59 3.60
CA VAL A 27 -6.34 -1.71 2.42
C VAL A 27 -4.97 -1.54 1.76
N ALA A 28 -3.91 -1.33 2.55
CA ALA A 28 -2.54 -1.22 2.03
C ALA A 28 -2.10 -2.50 1.30
N THR A 29 -2.39 -3.68 1.86
CA THR A 29 -2.05 -4.98 1.24
C THR A 29 -2.80 -5.17 -0.09
N ILE A 30 -4.10 -4.87 -0.13
CA ILE A 30 -4.91 -5.04 -1.35
C ILE A 30 -4.47 -4.05 -2.43
N ALA A 31 -4.33 -2.78 -2.09
CA ALA A 31 -3.94 -1.74 -3.04
C ALA A 31 -2.55 -2.01 -3.65
N SER A 32 -1.57 -2.36 -2.82
CA SER A 32 -0.21 -2.66 -3.28
C SER A 32 -0.16 -3.89 -4.20
N LEU A 33 -0.91 -4.96 -3.89
CA LEU A 33 -1.03 -6.12 -4.78
C LEU A 33 -1.68 -5.80 -6.11
N MET A 34 -2.77 -5.01 -6.11
CA MET A 34 -3.44 -4.64 -7.36
C MET A 34 -2.55 -3.75 -8.24
N LEU A 35 -1.86 -2.77 -7.65
CA LEU A 35 -0.93 -1.92 -8.39
C LEU A 35 0.26 -2.72 -8.94
N ALA A 36 0.81 -3.65 -8.15
CA ALA A 36 1.88 -4.54 -8.62
C ALA A 36 1.40 -5.40 -9.81
N ALA A 37 0.19 -5.97 -9.72
CA ALA A 37 -0.39 -6.74 -10.82
C ALA A 37 -0.56 -5.90 -12.09
N VAL A 38 -1.05 -4.66 -11.97
CA VAL A 38 -1.20 -3.74 -13.10
C VAL A 38 0.15 -3.46 -13.77
N LEU A 39 1.20 -3.17 -13.00
CA LEU A 39 2.54 -2.86 -13.53
C LEU A 39 3.25 -4.05 -14.17
N LEU A 40 2.91 -5.28 -13.77
CA LEU A 40 3.44 -6.50 -14.35
C LEU A 40 2.66 -6.92 -15.60
N MET A 41 1.35 -6.69 -15.63
CA MET A 41 0.46 -7.12 -16.72
C MET A 41 0.33 -6.08 -17.84
N ASN A 42 0.62 -4.81 -17.56
CA ASN A 42 0.52 -3.71 -18.53
C ASN A 42 1.91 -3.09 -18.71
N PRO A 43 2.67 -3.53 -19.73
CA PRO A 43 3.97 -2.98 -20.03
C PRO A 43 3.88 -1.50 -20.37
N ASP A 44 4.96 -0.78 -20.08
CA ASP A 44 5.08 0.63 -20.39
C ASP A 44 4.91 0.86 -21.91
N PRO A 45 4.09 1.84 -22.33
CA PRO A 45 3.80 2.07 -23.74
C PRO A 45 5.04 2.44 -24.56
N GLU A 46 6.04 3.08 -23.98
CA GLU A 46 7.22 3.52 -24.72
C GLU A 46 8.26 2.40 -24.80
N THR A 47 8.56 1.78 -23.66
CA THR A 47 9.63 0.76 -23.57
C THR A 47 9.15 -0.65 -23.90
N ARG A 48 7.84 -0.90 -23.93
CA ARG A 48 7.20 -2.23 -24.07
C ARG A 48 7.64 -3.24 -22.99
N GLN A 49 8.19 -2.75 -21.88
CA GLN A 49 8.68 -3.59 -20.78
C GLN A 49 7.84 -3.38 -19.51
N PRO A 50 7.65 -4.43 -18.69
CA PRO A 50 7.01 -4.28 -17.39
C PRO A 50 7.88 -3.45 -16.44
N GLN A 51 7.24 -2.66 -15.58
CA GLN A 51 7.94 -1.81 -14.59
C GLN A 51 8.34 -2.63 -13.35
N LEU A 52 9.33 -3.51 -13.52
CA LEU A 52 9.74 -4.49 -12.50
C LEU A 52 10.19 -3.84 -11.19
N PHE A 53 10.88 -2.69 -11.25
CA PHE A 53 11.37 -2.01 -10.06
C PHE A 53 10.22 -1.55 -9.14
N VAL A 54 9.24 -0.85 -9.71
CA VAL A 54 8.09 -0.32 -8.95
C VAL A 54 7.17 -1.46 -8.51
N ALA A 55 6.93 -2.45 -9.37
CA ALA A 55 6.17 -3.64 -9.02
C ALA A 55 6.83 -4.41 -7.86
N GLY A 56 8.16 -4.57 -7.88
CA GLY A 56 8.92 -5.21 -6.81
C GLY A 56 8.77 -4.47 -5.47
N LEU A 57 8.86 -3.14 -5.47
CA LEU A 57 8.65 -2.33 -4.27
C LEU A 57 7.23 -2.51 -3.70
N LEU A 58 6.22 -2.54 -4.55
CA LEU A 58 4.83 -2.77 -4.13
C LEU A 58 4.62 -4.19 -3.58
N LEU A 59 5.30 -5.21 -4.12
CA LEU A 59 5.24 -6.57 -3.57
C LEU A 59 5.92 -6.67 -2.20
N VAL A 60 7.03 -5.96 -1.99
CA VAL A 60 7.67 -5.85 -0.67
C VAL A 60 6.72 -5.17 0.32
N LEU A 61 6.06 -4.08 -0.10
CA LEU A 61 5.06 -3.38 0.71
C LEU A 61 3.86 -4.28 1.03
N ALA A 62 3.36 -5.04 0.06
CA ALA A 62 2.30 -6.03 0.27
C ALA A 62 2.71 -7.09 1.29
N GLY A 63 3.94 -7.59 1.20
CA GLY A 63 4.50 -8.56 2.14
C GLY A 63 4.62 -8.00 3.56
N SER A 64 5.17 -6.79 3.71
CA SER A 64 5.32 -6.13 5.02
C SER A 64 3.98 -5.81 5.66
N THR A 65 3.03 -5.30 4.89
CA THR A 65 1.68 -4.95 5.37
C THR A 65 0.84 -6.19 5.69
N CYS A 66 1.01 -7.29 4.92
CA CYS A 66 0.40 -8.59 5.25
C CYS A 66 0.97 -9.18 6.56
N GLY A 67 2.28 -9.09 6.78
CA GLY A 67 2.92 -9.50 8.04
C GLY A 67 2.49 -8.64 9.24
N PHE A 68 2.36 -7.33 9.04
CA PHE A 68 1.78 -6.42 10.02
C PHE A 68 0.31 -6.77 10.32
N LEU A 69 -0.50 -7.02 9.28
CA LEU A 69 -1.91 -7.33 9.40
C LEU A 69 -2.15 -8.54 10.30
N TRP A 70 -1.28 -9.55 10.26
CA TRP A 70 -1.36 -10.70 11.17
C TRP A 70 -1.36 -10.29 12.66
N HIS A 71 -0.60 -9.26 13.01
CA HIS A 71 -0.48 -8.74 14.37
C HIS A 71 -1.50 -7.63 14.69
N ASN A 72 -2.09 -7.02 13.66
CA ASN A 72 -3.06 -5.94 13.76
C ASN A 72 -4.52 -6.43 13.64
N ARG A 73 -4.77 -7.73 13.43
CA ARG A 73 -6.14 -8.30 13.45
C ARG A 73 -6.78 -8.15 14.84
N PRO A 74 -8.11 -7.90 14.93
CA PRO A 74 -8.78 -7.73 16.21
C PRO A 74 -8.68 -8.98 17.11
N PRO A 75 -8.32 -8.84 18.40
CA PRO A 75 -7.84 -7.62 19.07
C PRO A 75 -6.38 -7.30 18.71
N ALA A 76 -6.10 -6.08 18.23
CA ALA A 76 -4.77 -5.70 17.75
C ALA A 76 -3.69 -5.78 18.84
N ARG A 77 -2.50 -6.26 18.44
CA ARG A 77 -1.31 -6.35 19.29
C ARG A 77 -0.26 -5.28 18.97
N ILE A 78 -0.27 -4.78 17.73
CA ILE A 78 0.63 -3.73 17.22
C ILE A 78 -0.21 -2.76 16.41
N PHE A 79 0.02 -1.47 16.62
CA PHE A 79 -0.63 -0.36 15.89
C PHE A 79 0.35 0.21 14.86
N MET A 80 -0.17 0.73 13.74
CA MET A 80 0.66 1.26 12.65
C MET A 80 1.26 2.60 13.06
N GLY A 81 0.42 3.50 13.59
CA GLY A 81 0.82 4.83 14.03
C GLY A 81 1.24 5.73 12.86
N ASP A 82 1.65 6.96 13.15
CA ASP A 82 1.90 7.99 12.13
C ASP A 82 3.08 7.70 11.18
N ALA A 83 3.90 6.71 11.51
CA ALA A 83 5.07 6.33 10.71
C ALA A 83 4.73 5.40 9.53
N GLY A 84 3.59 4.71 9.58
CA GLY A 84 3.15 3.79 8.53
C GLY A 84 2.22 4.44 7.53
#